data_AF-A0A9W7YJG1-F1
#
_entry.id   AF-A0A9W7YJG1-F1
#
_cell.length_a   1.000
_cell.length_b   1.000
_cell.length_c   1.000
_cell.angle_alpha   90.00
_cell.angle_beta   90.00
_cell.angle_gamma   90.00
#
_symmetry.space_group_name_H-M   'P 1'
#
loop_
_entity.id
_entity.type
_entity.pdbx_description
1 polymer ?
#
loop_
_entity_poly.entity_id
_entity_poly.type
_entity_poly.pdbx_seq_one_letter_code
_entity_poly.pdbx_strand_id
1 'polypeptide(L)'
;MTLSLLAANCFKAASRRSAFGRIGTVGLRTLTTSVTDQATGPEEPKFLQAVELYFDRASKHSTASPDTLRHIKSTDTVLSVTFPMEKNGKTVMIRGYRSQHSRHRLPCKGGIRYSSEVDLQEVEALSALMTYKCAVVDVPFGGGKGGIMINPKDWTDAELERITRRFTLELCQKNFIGPGVDVPAPDVGTGPREMGWIADTYRNFYPQDVNGAACVTGKALSLGGVRGRTEATGLGVYYGIREFLGYPEVQKQMKHHGKIQDTTVIVQGFGNVGYWASKFFESNGAKIIGIVEHDVAAYNPSGINVEQLSLWRKEHGTFRGFPDAQIISEPMTVLEAECDVLIPAAL
;
A
#
# COMPACT_ATOMS: atom_id res chain seq x y z
N MET A 1 -23.59 -24.99 -25.55
CA MET A 1 -23.67 -26.34 -24.93
C MET A 1 -22.38 -27.03 -25.28
N THR A 2 -21.38 -27.20 -24.43
CA THR A 2 -21.38 -27.65 -23.03
C THR A 2 -20.11 -27.12 -22.35
N LEU A 3 -20.25 -26.30 -21.31
CA LEU A 3 -19.15 -25.85 -20.46
C LEU A 3 -19.64 -25.81 -18.99
N SER A 4 -20.34 -26.88 -18.60
CA SER A 4 -21.03 -27.03 -17.32
C SER A 4 -20.66 -28.32 -16.58
N LEU A 5 -19.48 -28.91 -16.86
CA LEU A 5 -19.09 -30.22 -16.32
C LEU A 5 -17.73 -30.31 -15.62
N LEU A 6 -16.99 -29.20 -15.49
CA LEU A 6 -15.74 -29.21 -14.70
C LEU A 6 -15.90 -28.80 -13.23
N ALA A 7 -17.06 -28.27 -12.82
CA ALA A 7 -17.29 -27.82 -11.45
C ALA A 7 -17.76 -28.93 -10.47
N ALA A 8 -17.93 -30.18 -10.92
CA ALA A 8 -18.60 -31.23 -10.14
C ALA A 8 -17.68 -32.34 -9.58
N ASN A 9 -16.38 -32.36 -9.90
CA ASN A 9 -15.49 -33.49 -9.55
C ASN A 9 -14.44 -33.22 -8.46
N CYS A 10 -14.41 -32.04 -7.83
CA CYS A 10 -13.47 -31.76 -6.72
C CYS A 10 -13.99 -32.16 -5.33
N PHE A 11 -15.23 -32.65 -5.18
CA PHE A 11 -15.86 -32.87 -3.86
C PHE A 11 -15.83 -34.32 -3.33
N LYS A 12 -15.01 -35.23 -3.88
CA LYS A 12 -15.06 -36.67 -3.51
C LYS A 12 -13.71 -37.37 -3.26
N ALA A 13 -12.69 -36.63 -2.81
CA ALA A 13 -11.40 -37.24 -2.41
C ALA A 13 -10.97 -36.83 -0.99
N ALA A 14 -11.90 -36.86 -0.03
CA ALA A 14 -11.61 -36.76 1.39
C ALA A 14 -12.03 -38.06 2.10
N SER A 15 -11.30 -39.15 1.88
CA SER A 15 -11.21 -40.26 2.85
C SER A 15 -10.07 -41.21 2.48
N ARG A 16 -9.00 -41.20 3.28
CA ARG A 16 -8.24 -42.36 3.77
C ARG A 16 -6.97 -41.88 4.47
N ARG A 17 -6.94 -42.06 5.79
CA ARG A 17 -5.73 -42.00 6.61
C ARG A 17 -4.90 -43.28 6.41
N SER A 18 -3.58 -43.17 6.34
CA SER A 18 -2.68 -44.21 6.84
C SER A 18 -1.38 -43.59 7.35
N ALA A 19 -1.00 -43.98 8.56
CA ALA A 19 0.20 -43.57 9.27
C ALA A 19 1.46 -44.24 8.70
N PHE A 20 2.58 -43.53 8.68
CA PHE A 20 3.92 -44.07 8.95
C PHE A 20 4.86 -42.91 9.33
N GLY A 21 5.73 -43.14 10.32
CA GLY A 21 6.52 -42.10 10.95
C GLY A 21 8.03 -42.12 10.63
N ARG A 22 8.65 -41.02 11.11
CA ARG A 22 10.00 -40.84 11.65
C ARG A 22 11.14 -40.25 10.77
N ILE A 23 11.62 -39.12 11.31
CA ILE A 23 13.01 -38.63 11.47
C ILE A 23 13.56 -37.64 10.43
N GLY A 24 13.58 -36.37 10.83
CA GLY A 24 14.82 -35.60 11.03
C GLY A 24 15.42 -34.89 9.82
N THR A 25 15.16 -33.58 9.72
CA THR A 25 16.15 -32.61 9.22
C THR A 25 15.84 -31.22 9.77
N VAL A 26 16.91 -30.52 10.11
CA VAL A 26 16.95 -29.28 10.90
C VAL A 26 16.19 -28.15 10.19
N GLY A 27 15.21 -27.59 10.89
CA GLY A 27 14.34 -26.54 10.39
C GLY A 27 15.09 -25.25 10.08
N LEU A 28 15.13 -24.89 8.79
CA LEU A 28 15.29 -23.52 8.37
C LEU A 28 13.99 -22.79 8.77
N ARG A 29 14.04 -21.93 9.79
CA ARG A 29 12.90 -21.11 10.19
C ARG A 29 12.62 -20.10 9.10
N THR A 30 11.71 -20.44 8.19
CA THR A 30 10.99 -19.50 7.35
C THR A 30 10.17 -18.59 8.27
N LEU A 31 10.69 -17.40 8.55
CA LEU A 31 9.96 -16.35 9.23
C LEU A 31 9.18 -15.57 8.17
N THR A 32 8.08 -16.15 7.69
CA THR A 32 7.04 -15.45 6.93
C THR A 32 5.86 -15.15 7.85
N THR A 33 5.22 -14.01 7.63
CA THR A 33 4.13 -13.48 8.45
C THR A 33 2.88 -14.36 8.34
N SER A 34 2.20 -14.57 9.47
CA SER A 34 0.98 -15.38 9.54
C SER A 34 -0.23 -14.75 8.83
N VAL A 35 -0.22 -13.45 8.52
CA VAL A 35 -1.39 -12.77 7.95
C VAL A 35 -1.43 -12.89 6.42
N THR A 36 -0.26 -12.86 5.75
CA THR A 36 -0.18 -13.18 4.32
C THR A 36 -0.40 -14.67 4.07
N ASP A 37 0.21 -15.56 4.87
CA ASP A 37 -0.03 -17.01 4.75
C ASP A 37 -1.47 -17.45 5.14
N GLN A 38 -2.21 -16.67 5.97
CA GLN A 38 -3.60 -17.02 6.33
C GLN A 38 -4.64 -16.55 5.30
N ALA A 39 -4.33 -15.52 4.51
CA ALA A 39 -5.21 -15.03 3.45
C ALA A 39 -4.99 -15.77 2.12
N THR A 40 -3.78 -16.28 1.89
CA THR A 40 -3.45 -17.02 0.66
C THR A 40 -3.65 -18.52 0.85
N GLY A 41 -4.44 -19.15 -0.02
CA GLY A 41 -4.45 -20.61 -0.09
C GLY A 41 -3.03 -21.15 -0.33
N PRO A 42 -2.71 -22.40 0.01
CA PRO A 42 -1.36 -22.97 -0.17
C PRO A 42 -0.84 -22.96 -1.63
N GLU A 43 -1.70 -22.63 -2.59
CA GLU A 43 -1.37 -22.50 -4.03
C GLU A 43 -1.25 -21.04 -4.51
N GLU A 44 -1.53 -20.05 -3.67
CA GLU A 44 -1.47 -18.64 -4.08
C GLU A 44 -0.04 -18.06 -3.99
N PRO A 45 0.38 -17.26 -4.99
CA PRO A 45 1.73 -16.71 -5.02
C PRO A 45 1.92 -15.68 -3.90
N LYS A 46 3.11 -15.68 -3.28
CA LYS A 46 3.50 -14.61 -2.36
C LYS A 46 3.53 -13.27 -3.07
N PHE A 47 3.46 -12.17 -2.32
CA PHE A 47 3.31 -10.84 -2.93
C PHE A 47 4.39 -10.49 -3.95
N LEU A 48 5.67 -10.76 -3.65
CA LEU A 48 6.77 -10.55 -4.61
C LEU A 48 6.58 -11.40 -5.88
N GLN A 49 6.22 -12.67 -5.72
CA GLN A 49 5.97 -13.58 -6.85
C GLN A 49 4.79 -13.12 -7.70
N ALA A 50 3.75 -12.56 -7.08
CA ALA A 50 2.62 -11.98 -7.79
C ALA A 50 3.07 -10.77 -8.64
N VAL A 51 3.90 -9.88 -8.10
CA VAL A 51 4.47 -8.75 -8.85
C VAL A 51 5.36 -9.25 -10.00
N GLU A 52 6.20 -10.24 -9.76
CA GLU A 52 7.04 -10.86 -10.80
C GLU A 52 6.20 -11.52 -11.89
N LEU A 53 5.07 -12.15 -11.56
CA LEU A 53 4.15 -12.73 -12.54
C LEU A 53 3.58 -11.66 -13.48
N TYR A 54 3.21 -10.49 -12.97
CA TYR A 54 2.76 -9.37 -13.81
C TYR A 54 3.88 -8.84 -14.68
N PHE A 55 5.10 -8.72 -14.14
CA PHE A 55 6.26 -8.32 -14.93
C PHE A 55 6.55 -9.33 -16.05
N ASP A 56 6.52 -10.63 -15.76
CA ASP A 56 6.78 -11.71 -16.72
C ASP A 56 5.68 -11.81 -17.81
N ARG A 57 4.45 -11.37 -17.50
CA ARG A 57 3.40 -11.21 -18.51
C ARG A 57 3.69 -10.01 -19.42
N ALA A 58 4.04 -8.86 -18.85
CA ALA A 58 4.34 -7.64 -19.60
C ALA A 58 5.61 -7.78 -20.45
N SER A 59 6.62 -8.50 -19.96
CA SER A 59 7.92 -8.66 -20.62
C SER A 59 7.82 -9.34 -21.99
N LYS A 60 6.80 -10.18 -22.21
CA LYS A 60 6.49 -10.82 -23.50
C LYS A 60 6.16 -9.82 -24.61
N HIS A 61 5.78 -8.60 -24.25
CA HIS A 61 5.47 -7.52 -25.18
C HIS A 61 6.65 -6.56 -25.38
N SER A 62 7.79 -6.80 -24.72
CA SER A 62 9.00 -5.99 -24.83
C SER A 62 9.96 -6.52 -25.89
N THR A 63 10.72 -5.62 -26.52
CA THR A 63 11.84 -5.96 -27.42
C THR A 63 13.18 -6.09 -26.67
N ALA A 64 13.20 -5.85 -25.36
CA ALA A 64 14.41 -5.95 -24.54
C ALA A 64 14.92 -7.39 -24.45
N SER A 65 16.24 -7.55 -24.32
CA SER A 65 16.85 -8.88 -24.19
C SER A 65 16.38 -9.58 -22.91
N PRO A 66 16.33 -10.93 -22.89
CA PRO A 66 16.02 -11.68 -21.67
C PRO A 66 16.92 -11.31 -20.49
N ASP A 67 18.18 -10.97 -20.74
CA ASP A 67 19.17 -10.61 -19.70
C ASP A 67 18.85 -9.24 -19.11
N THR A 68 18.49 -8.28 -19.96
CA THR A 68 18.00 -6.96 -19.53
C THR A 68 16.73 -7.08 -18.70
N LEU A 69 15.78 -7.91 -19.13
CA LEU A 69 14.53 -8.14 -18.40
C LEU A 69 14.77 -8.81 -17.04
N ARG A 70 15.69 -9.77 -16.95
CA ARG A 70 16.08 -10.37 -15.68
C ARG A 70 16.69 -9.34 -14.73
N HIS A 71 17.56 -8.46 -15.23
CA HIS A 71 18.12 -7.38 -14.42
C HIS A 71 17.05 -6.39 -13.95
N ILE A 72 16.13 -5.95 -14.82
CA ILE A 72 15.04 -5.03 -14.42
C ILE A 72 14.14 -5.65 -13.36
N LYS A 73 13.89 -6.97 -13.43
CA LYS A 73 13.03 -7.68 -12.47
C LYS A 73 13.66 -7.82 -11.08
N SER A 74 14.98 -7.88 -11.00
CA SER A 74 15.70 -8.11 -9.74
C SER A 74 15.84 -6.83 -8.91
N THR A 75 15.67 -6.97 -7.60
CA THR A 75 15.96 -5.91 -6.63
C THR A 75 17.48 -5.68 -6.53
N ASP A 76 17.93 -4.44 -6.75
CA ASP A 76 19.34 -4.05 -6.65
C ASP A 76 19.93 -4.26 -5.24
N THR A 77 19.24 -3.78 -4.20
CA THR A 77 19.77 -3.84 -2.83
C THR A 77 18.68 -3.75 -1.78
N VAL A 78 18.79 -4.56 -0.71
CA VAL A 78 17.94 -4.44 0.48
C VAL A 78 18.78 -4.31 1.73
N LEU A 79 18.43 -3.33 2.57
CA LEU A 79 18.96 -3.13 3.90
C LEU A 79 17.99 -3.68 4.94
N SER A 80 18.49 -4.55 5.81
CA SER A 80 17.79 -5.01 7.02
C SER A 80 18.53 -4.48 8.25
N VAL A 81 17.81 -3.81 9.14
CA VAL A 81 18.36 -3.23 10.37
C VAL A 81 17.58 -3.73 11.57
N THR A 82 18.27 -3.92 12.68
CA THR A 82 17.63 -4.24 13.96
C THR A 82 18.28 -3.41 15.05
N PHE A 83 17.48 -2.65 15.78
CA PHE A 83 17.98 -1.70 16.78
C PHE A 83 17.15 -1.80 18.08
N PRO A 84 17.79 -1.60 19.25
CA PRO A 84 17.11 -1.64 20.53
C PRO A 84 16.34 -0.34 20.78
N MET A 85 15.19 -0.46 21.41
CA MET A 85 14.36 0.65 21.87
C MET A 85 13.82 0.37 23.27
N GLU A 86 13.83 1.38 24.13
CA GLU A 86 13.18 1.27 25.43
C GLU A 86 11.66 1.49 25.29
N LYS A 87 10.89 0.56 25.85
CA LYS A 87 9.43 0.59 25.96
C LYS A 87 9.04 0.17 27.38
N ASN A 88 8.39 1.06 28.13
CA ASN A 88 7.94 0.79 29.51
C ASN A 88 9.06 0.21 30.40
N GLY A 89 10.28 0.78 30.34
CA GLY A 89 11.44 0.33 31.11
C GLY A 89 12.06 -1.00 30.67
N LYS A 90 11.61 -1.59 29.54
CA LYS A 90 12.18 -2.80 28.94
C LYS A 90 12.79 -2.49 27.58
N THR A 91 13.89 -3.16 27.26
CA THR A 91 14.46 -3.10 25.91
C THR A 91 13.70 -4.02 24.97
N VAL A 92 13.23 -3.48 23.85
CA VAL A 92 12.57 -4.18 22.75
C VAL A 92 13.42 -4.02 21.49
N MET A 93 13.66 -5.12 20.78
CA MET A 93 14.36 -5.07 19.50
C MET A 93 13.37 -4.79 18.38
N ILE A 94 13.60 -3.73 17.62
CA ILE A 94 12.76 -3.37 16.47
C ILE A 94 13.51 -3.72 15.20
N ARG A 95 12.82 -4.33 14.25
CA ARG A 95 13.32 -4.63 12.92
C ARG A 95 12.75 -3.67 11.89
N GLY A 96 13.59 -3.22 10.96
CA GLY A 96 13.18 -2.42 9.83
C GLY A 96 13.93 -2.82 8.56
N TYR A 97 13.33 -2.50 7.41
CA TYR A 97 13.87 -2.78 6.10
C TYR A 97 13.80 -1.54 5.20
N ARG A 98 14.75 -1.42 4.27
CA ARG A 98 14.69 -0.50 3.13
C ARG A 98 15.19 -1.21 1.88
N SER A 99 14.32 -1.42 0.90
CA SER A 99 14.65 -1.94 -0.42
C SER A 99 14.81 -0.80 -1.42
N GLN A 100 15.85 -0.89 -2.25
CA GLN A 100 16.04 -0.14 -3.48
C GLN A 100 15.96 -1.14 -4.63
N HIS A 101 14.85 -1.13 -5.36
CA HIS A 101 14.62 -2.08 -6.43
C HIS A 101 15.51 -1.79 -7.65
N SER A 102 15.58 -0.54 -8.08
CA SER A 102 16.37 -0.17 -9.26
C SER A 102 16.95 1.22 -9.08
N ARG A 103 18.23 1.38 -9.44
CA ARG A 103 18.93 2.67 -9.45
C ARG A 103 19.15 3.23 -10.85
N HIS A 104 18.42 2.74 -11.86
CA HIS A 104 18.52 3.22 -13.24
C HIS A 104 18.23 4.73 -13.37
N ARG A 105 17.44 5.28 -12.43
CA ARG A 105 17.29 6.71 -12.17
C ARG A 105 17.46 6.95 -10.67
N LEU A 106 18.15 8.03 -10.33
CA LEU A 106 18.33 8.46 -8.95
C LEU A 106 17.67 9.82 -8.72
N PRO A 107 17.15 10.08 -7.52
CA PRO A 107 17.13 9.18 -6.35
C PRO A 107 16.11 8.04 -6.48
N CYS A 108 16.28 6.99 -5.67
CA CYS A 108 15.22 6.02 -5.41
C CYS A 108 14.06 6.69 -4.67
N LYS A 109 12.83 6.20 -4.85
CA LYS A 109 11.63 6.81 -4.27
C LYS A 109 10.66 5.77 -3.76
N GLY A 110 10.24 5.94 -2.51
CA GLY A 110 9.02 5.30 -2.00
C GLY A 110 8.88 5.31 -0.49
N GLY A 111 7.70 4.90 -0.03
CA GLY A 111 7.21 5.16 1.32
C GLY A 111 7.93 4.39 2.43
N ILE A 112 7.71 4.78 3.69
CA ILE A 112 8.06 4.01 4.89
C ILE A 112 6.76 3.62 5.59
N ARG A 113 6.53 2.32 5.75
CA ARG A 113 5.33 1.74 6.38
C ARG A 113 5.58 1.35 7.83
N TYR A 114 4.66 1.67 8.74
CA TYR A 114 4.61 1.10 10.10
C TYR A 114 3.50 0.07 10.14
N SER A 115 3.88 -1.21 10.20
CA SER A 115 2.95 -2.32 10.42
C SER A 115 3.67 -3.48 11.11
N SER A 116 2.97 -4.22 11.97
CA SER A 116 3.48 -5.47 12.55
C SER A 116 3.70 -6.56 11.49
N GLU A 117 3.10 -6.40 10.32
CA GLU A 117 3.16 -7.34 9.19
C GLU A 117 4.28 -7.05 8.20
N VAL A 118 5.08 -5.99 8.42
CA VAL A 118 6.18 -5.67 7.52
C VAL A 118 7.16 -6.84 7.44
N ASP A 119 7.36 -7.36 6.23
CA ASP A 119 8.39 -8.35 5.94
C ASP A 119 9.28 -7.97 4.74
N LEU A 120 10.34 -8.75 4.54
CA LEU A 120 11.30 -8.50 3.47
C LEU A 120 10.68 -8.62 2.07
N GLN A 121 9.89 -9.67 1.82
CA GLN A 121 9.27 -9.91 0.52
C GLN A 121 8.27 -8.82 0.18
N GLU A 122 7.48 -8.37 1.14
CA GLU A 122 6.53 -7.27 0.97
C GLU A 122 7.26 -5.97 0.57
N VAL A 123 8.36 -5.66 1.26
CA VAL A 123 9.15 -4.44 0.99
C VAL A 123 9.82 -4.50 -0.38
N GLU A 124 10.31 -5.66 -0.80
CA GLU A 124 10.84 -5.87 -2.16
C GLU A 124 9.74 -5.71 -3.22
N ALA A 125 8.60 -6.38 -3.05
CA ALA A 125 7.46 -6.31 -3.97
C ALA A 125 7.00 -4.86 -4.18
N LEU A 126 6.83 -4.11 -3.09
CA LEU A 126 6.40 -2.72 -3.13
C LEU A 126 7.48 -1.79 -3.71
N SER A 127 8.77 -2.08 -3.52
CA SER A 127 9.84 -1.32 -4.17
C SER A 127 9.91 -1.56 -5.68
N ALA A 128 9.61 -2.78 -6.16
CA ALA A 128 9.46 -3.09 -7.56
C ALA A 128 8.29 -2.31 -8.18
N LEU A 129 7.11 -2.37 -7.53
CA LEU A 129 5.95 -1.58 -7.93
C LEU A 129 6.23 -0.07 -7.97
N MET A 130 7.07 0.46 -7.08
CA MET A 130 7.49 1.86 -7.15
C MET A 130 8.30 2.17 -8.40
N THR A 131 9.20 1.28 -8.83
CA THR A 131 9.98 1.47 -10.08
C THR A 131 9.04 1.53 -11.28
N TYR A 132 8.16 0.54 -11.41
CA TYR A 132 7.24 0.45 -12.54
C TYR A 132 6.25 1.61 -12.53
N LYS A 133 5.71 1.97 -11.37
CA LYS A 133 4.81 3.12 -11.22
C LYS A 133 5.48 4.42 -11.66
N CYS A 134 6.72 4.68 -11.22
CA CYS A 134 7.44 5.87 -11.62
C CYS A 134 7.67 5.92 -13.14
N ALA A 135 7.98 4.79 -13.77
CA ALA A 135 8.12 4.69 -15.22
C ALA A 135 6.79 4.95 -15.97
N VAL A 136 5.66 4.42 -15.47
CA VAL A 136 4.34 4.59 -16.12
C VAL A 136 3.90 6.06 -16.20
N VAL A 137 4.28 6.89 -15.22
CA VAL A 137 3.91 8.32 -15.17
C VAL A 137 5.10 9.26 -15.43
N ASP A 138 6.17 8.76 -16.05
CA ASP A 138 7.38 9.52 -16.41
C ASP A 138 8.04 10.30 -15.25
N VAL A 139 7.90 9.81 -14.02
CA VAL A 139 8.57 10.37 -12.85
C VAL A 139 9.99 9.80 -12.77
N PRO A 140 11.04 10.65 -12.73
CA PRO A 140 12.42 10.20 -12.93
C PRO A 140 13.07 9.61 -11.66
N PHE A 141 12.45 8.58 -11.08
CA PHE A 141 12.97 7.90 -9.89
C PHE A 141 13.06 6.38 -10.08
N GLY A 142 14.09 5.80 -9.47
CA GLY A 142 14.12 4.38 -9.15
C GLY A 142 13.12 4.04 -8.05
N GLY A 143 12.70 2.78 -7.96
CA GLY A 143 11.77 2.36 -6.91
C GLY A 143 12.47 2.06 -5.60
N GLY A 144 11.96 2.61 -4.51
CA GLY A 144 12.36 2.26 -3.14
C GLY A 144 11.15 1.95 -2.27
N LYS A 145 11.34 1.25 -1.16
CA LYS A 145 10.31 1.05 -0.14
C LYS A 145 10.98 0.74 1.19
N GLY A 146 10.44 1.25 2.28
CA GLY A 146 10.85 0.85 3.62
C GLY A 146 9.68 0.42 4.48
N GLY A 147 9.99 -0.26 5.57
CA GLY A 147 9.03 -0.62 6.59
C GLY A 147 9.69 -0.83 7.94
N ILE A 148 8.97 -0.50 9.01
CA ILE A 148 9.35 -0.79 10.39
C ILE A 148 8.29 -1.73 10.97
N MET A 149 8.74 -2.87 11.50
CA MET A 149 7.89 -3.95 12.01
C MET A 149 7.32 -3.59 13.39
N ILE A 150 6.37 -2.65 13.43
CA ILE A 150 5.65 -2.21 14.63
C ILE A 150 4.19 -1.93 14.30
N ASN A 151 3.29 -2.18 15.25
CA ASN A 151 1.97 -1.57 15.22
C ASN A 151 2.05 -0.18 15.88
N PRO A 152 1.85 0.93 15.14
CA PRO A 152 2.04 2.28 15.68
C PRO A 152 1.08 2.61 16.83
N LYS A 153 -0.06 1.92 16.95
CA LYS A 153 -1.04 2.13 18.05
C LYS A 153 -0.50 1.68 19.42
N ASP A 154 0.51 0.82 19.43
CA ASP A 154 1.09 0.29 20.66
C ASP A 154 2.18 1.20 21.25
N TRP A 155 2.44 2.36 20.63
CA TRP A 155 3.54 3.26 20.98
C TRP A 155 3.03 4.68 21.14
N THR A 156 3.62 5.39 22.09
CA THR A 156 3.41 6.83 22.26
C THR A 156 4.09 7.63 21.15
N ASP A 157 3.66 8.86 20.93
CA ASP A 157 4.27 9.76 19.94
C ASP A 157 5.77 9.97 20.19
N ALA A 158 6.19 10.11 21.45
CA ALA A 158 7.59 10.25 21.81
C ALA A 158 8.41 8.98 21.52
N GLU A 159 7.81 7.80 21.69
CA GLU A 159 8.47 6.54 21.30
C GLU A 159 8.57 6.40 19.79
N LEU A 160 7.49 6.70 19.05
CA LEU A 160 7.48 6.71 17.60
C LEU A 160 8.52 7.68 17.02
N GLU A 161 8.70 8.85 17.64
CA GLU A 161 9.76 9.78 17.28
C GLU A 161 11.13 9.12 17.42
N ARG A 162 11.46 8.56 18.60
CA ARG A 162 12.75 7.90 18.82
C ARG A 162 13.00 6.76 17.84
N ILE A 163 11.99 5.95 17.55
CA ILE A 163 12.06 4.86 16.57
C ILE A 163 12.36 5.41 15.17
N THR A 164 11.60 6.41 14.73
CA THR A 164 11.74 7.04 13.41
C THR A 164 13.13 7.63 13.23
N ARG A 165 13.61 8.38 14.24
CA ARG A 165 14.93 9.00 14.24
C ARG A 165 16.04 7.94 14.23
N ARG A 166 15.92 6.91 15.07
CA ARG A 166 16.91 5.81 15.11
C ARG A 166 16.98 5.08 13.76
N PHE A 167 15.84 4.74 13.17
CA PHE A 167 15.81 4.13 11.85
C PHE A 167 16.45 5.04 10.79
N THR A 168 16.15 6.35 10.82
CA THR A 168 16.77 7.34 9.91
C THR A 168 18.29 7.37 10.05
N LEU A 169 18.83 7.29 11.27
CA LEU A 169 20.28 7.22 11.49
C LEU A 169 20.89 5.97 10.85
N GLU A 170 20.26 4.80 10.99
CA GLU A 170 20.72 3.57 10.33
C GLU A 170 20.72 3.74 8.80
N LEU A 171 19.68 4.37 8.23
CA LEU A 171 19.63 4.67 6.79
C LEU A 171 20.75 5.64 6.38
N CYS A 172 20.99 6.70 7.15
CA CYS A 172 22.06 7.67 6.88
C CYS A 172 23.43 6.98 6.86
N GLN A 173 23.72 6.17 7.88
CA GLN A 173 25.00 5.46 8.03
C GLN A 173 25.27 4.45 6.91
N LYS A 174 24.22 3.92 6.27
CA LYS A 174 24.32 2.94 5.18
C LYS A 174 24.05 3.54 3.80
N ASN A 175 23.85 4.86 3.71
CA ASN A 175 23.54 5.57 2.46
C ASN A 175 22.21 5.10 1.80
N PHE A 176 21.19 4.84 2.61
CA PHE A 176 19.82 4.49 2.17
C PHE A 176 18.82 5.64 2.31
N ILE A 177 19.31 6.86 2.50
CA ILE A 177 18.52 8.10 2.48
C ILE A 177 19.41 9.25 2.03
N GLY A 178 18.88 10.14 1.21
CA GLY A 178 19.54 11.37 0.78
C GLY A 178 18.89 11.94 -0.48
N PRO A 179 18.93 13.26 -0.69
CA PRO A 179 18.21 13.92 -1.78
C PRO A 179 18.62 13.43 -3.18
N GLY A 180 19.88 12.99 -3.35
CA GLY A 180 20.39 12.42 -4.59
C GLY A 180 20.52 10.90 -4.60
N VAL A 181 20.09 10.20 -3.54
CA VAL A 181 20.30 8.75 -3.36
C VAL A 181 18.97 8.01 -3.23
N ASP A 182 18.22 8.31 -2.17
CA ASP A 182 16.94 7.67 -1.88
C ASP A 182 16.08 8.62 -1.04
N VAL A 183 14.88 8.91 -1.51
CA VAL A 183 13.96 9.90 -0.95
C VAL A 183 12.69 9.20 -0.44
N PRO A 184 12.55 8.97 0.87
CA PRO A 184 11.35 8.38 1.44
C PRO A 184 10.07 9.23 1.30
N ALA A 185 8.94 8.65 1.67
CA ALA A 185 7.62 9.29 1.72
C ALA A 185 6.75 8.64 2.82
N PRO A 186 5.57 9.21 3.11
CA PRO A 186 4.55 8.53 3.90
C PRO A 186 4.06 7.25 3.24
N ASP A 187 3.62 6.31 4.06
CA ASP A 187 2.88 5.11 3.71
C ASP A 187 1.90 4.75 4.85
N VAL A 188 1.33 3.55 4.87
CA VAL A 188 0.48 3.07 5.96
C VAL A 188 1.20 3.23 7.31
N GLY A 189 0.54 3.89 8.26
CA GLY A 189 1.07 4.12 9.61
C GLY A 189 2.06 5.29 9.74
N THR A 190 2.34 6.04 8.66
CA THR A 190 3.21 7.23 8.71
C THR A 190 2.59 8.42 7.98
N GLY A 191 3.01 9.62 8.35
CA GLY A 191 2.48 10.87 7.79
C GLY A 191 3.47 12.03 7.88
N PRO A 192 2.99 13.28 7.71
CA PRO A 192 3.82 14.47 7.76
C PRO A 192 4.66 14.63 9.03
N ARG A 193 4.18 14.08 10.15
CA ARG A 193 4.90 14.05 11.43
C ARG A 193 6.20 13.24 11.34
N GLU A 194 6.11 11.98 10.92
CA GLU A 194 7.28 11.11 10.75
C GLU A 194 8.25 11.68 9.70
N MET A 195 7.72 12.24 8.60
CA MET A 195 8.57 12.87 7.58
C MET A 195 9.31 14.09 8.12
N GLY A 196 8.72 14.84 9.06
CA GLY A 196 9.40 15.91 9.78
C GLY A 196 10.58 15.40 10.61
N TRP A 197 10.38 14.35 11.39
CA TRP A 197 11.44 13.72 12.19
C TRP A 197 12.58 13.15 11.32
N ILE A 198 12.23 12.55 10.17
CA ILE A 198 13.22 12.06 9.19
C ILE A 198 14.04 13.24 8.66
N ALA A 199 13.38 14.31 8.19
CA ALA A 199 14.06 15.47 7.62
C ALA A 199 15.00 16.15 8.63
N ASP A 200 14.53 16.33 9.86
CA ASP A 200 15.31 16.93 10.95
C ASP A 200 16.51 16.05 11.33
N THR A 201 16.32 14.74 11.44
CA THR A 201 17.42 13.80 11.75
C THR A 201 18.47 13.77 10.63
N TYR A 202 18.03 13.74 9.37
CA TYR A 202 18.92 13.81 8.22
C TYR A 202 19.73 15.11 8.22
N ARG A 203 19.07 16.24 8.46
CA ARG A 203 19.71 17.56 8.53
C ARG A 203 20.78 17.63 9.62
N ASN A 204 20.52 17.04 10.79
CA ASN A 204 21.50 16.98 11.86
C ASN A 204 22.70 16.08 11.53
N PHE A 205 22.47 14.98 10.80
CA PHE A 205 23.54 14.06 10.40
C PHE A 205 24.39 14.63 9.24
N TYR A 206 23.78 15.36 8.30
CA TYR A 206 24.41 15.98 7.15
C TYR A 206 24.19 17.50 7.13
N PRO A 207 24.78 18.27 8.08
CA PRO A 207 24.50 19.69 8.24
C PRO A 207 24.87 20.54 7.02
N GLN A 208 25.87 20.09 6.25
CA GLN A 208 26.41 20.81 5.10
C GLN A 208 25.67 20.53 3.77
N ASP A 209 24.73 19.59 3.74
CA ASP A 209 24.00 19.27 2.51
C ASP A 209 22.97 20.37 2.18
N VAL A 210 23.28 21.24 1.23
CA VAL A 210 22.40 22.32 0.79
C VAL A 210 20.99 21.83 0.41
N ASN A 211 20.87 20.59 -0.09
CA ASN A 211 19.61 19.98 -0.52
C ASN A 211 19.00 19.06 0.54
N GLY A 212 19.53 19.01 1.77
CA GLY A 212 19.11 18.05 2.79
C GLY A 212 17.62 18.09 3.16
N ALA A 213 16.91 19.19 2.90
CA ALA A 213 15.46 19.25 3.08
C ALA A 213 14.69 18.36 2.06
N ALA A 214 15.31 18.04 0.92
CA ALA A 214 14.76 17.17 -0.11
C ALA A 214 15.02 15.67 0.15
N CYS A 215 15.68 15.30 1.25
CA CYS A 215 15.92 13.89 1.60
C CYS A 215 14.64 13.07 1.81
N VAL A 216 13.50 13.72 2.04
CA VAL A 216 12.20 13.08 2.26
C VAL A 216 11.05 13.96 1.74
N THR A 217 9.98 13.33 1.25
CA THR A 217 8.77 14.01 0.74
C THR A 217 7.57 13.75 1.65
N GLY A 218 6.45 14.47 1.45
CA GLY A 218 5.27 14.32 2.30
C GLY A 218 5.39 15.01 3.67
N LYS A 219 6.34 15.93 3.82
CA LYS A 219 6.51 16.81 4.98
C LYS A 219 5.30 17.75 5.13
N ALA A 220 5.13 18.31 6.33
CA ALA A 220 4.19 19.41 6.55
C ALA A 220 4.56 20.65 5.72
N LEU A 221 3.57 21.50 5.39
CA LEU A 221 3.80 22.71 4.59
C LEU A 221 4.85 23.64 5.21
N SER A 222 4.81 23.80 6.54
CA SER A 222 5.80 24.59 7.29
C SER A 222 7.22 24.03 7.23
N LEU A 223 7.39 22.78 6.83
CA LEU A 223 8.69 22.08 6.72
C LEU A 223 9.09 21.85 5.25
N GLY A 224 8.56 22.64 4.31
CA GLY A 224 8.85 22.48 2.87
C GLY A 224 8.05 21.36 2.21
N GLY A 225 6.87 21.04 2.75
CA GLY A 225 5.85 20.22 2.10
C GLY A 225 5.20 20.95 0.93
N VAL A 226 4.60 20.18 0.02
CA VAL A 226 3.92 20.70 -1.18
C VAL A 226 2.41 20.65 -0.97
N ARG A 227 1.70 21.74 -1.32
CA ARG A 227 0.22 21.79 -1.29
C ARG A 227 -0.35 20.74 -2.24
N GLY A 228 -1.51 20.16 -1.94
CA GLY A 228 -2.05 19.09 -2.78
C GLY A 228 -1.55 17.70 -2.42
N ARG A 229 -0.47 17.56 -1.62
CA ARG A 229 0.20 16.26 -1.45
C ARG A 229 -0.66 15.23 -0.71
N THR A 230 -1.51 15.68 0.21
CA THR A 230 -2.37 14.79 1.01
C THR A 230 -3.46 14.20 0.13
N GLU A 231 -4.09 15.02 -0.70
CA GLU A 231 -5.18 14.68 -1.61
C GLU A 231 -4.72 14.09 -2.94
N ALA A 232 -3.45 14.27 -3.34
CA ALA A 232 -2.92 13.94 -4.66
C ALA A 232 -3.18 12.50 -5.11
N THR A 233 -3.03 11.50 -4.21
CA THR A 233 -3.24 10.10 -4.60
C THR A 233 -4.71 9.84 -4.93
N GLY A 234 -5.65 10.33 -4.10
CA GLY A 234 -7.08 10.19 -4.36
C GLY A 234 -7.50 10.96 -5.61
N LEU A 235 -6.92 12.14 -5.85
CA LEU A 235 -7.13 12.92 -7.07
C LEU A 235 -6.63 12.18 -8.32
N GLY A 236 -5.48 11.50 -8.23
CA GLY A 236 -4.94 10.68 -9.30
C GLY A 236 -5.84 9.49 -9.64
N VAL A 237 -6.42 8.83 -8.62
CA VAL A 237 -7.42 7.75 -8.81
C VAL A 237 -8.63 8.27 -9.57
N TYR A 238 -9.16 9.43 -9.14
CA TYR A 238 -10.26 10.09 -9.85
C TYR A 238 -9.92 10.37 -11.32
N TYR A 239 -8.78 11.00 -11.61
CA TYR A 239 -8.40 11.31 -12.99
C TYR A 239 -8.18 10.06 -13.84
N GLY A 240 -7.53 9.03 -13.30
CA GLY A 240 -7.30 7.77 -14.03
C GLY A 240 -8.61 7.11 -14.45
N ILE A 241 -9.56 7.00 -13.53
CA ILE A 241 -10.88 6.39 -13.81
C ILE A 241 -11.72 7.29 -14.73
N ARG A 242 -11.73 8.61 -14.51
CA ARG A 242 -12.43 9.55 -15.38
C ARG A 242 -11.97 9.45 -16.83
N GLU A 243 -10.65 9.39 -17.05
CA GLU A 243 -10.09 9.22 -18.39
C GLU A 243 -10.42 7.84 -18.96
N PHE A 244 -10.30 6.79 -18.15
CA PHE A 244 -10.59 5.43 -18.56
C PHE A 244 -12.04 5.23 -19.03
N LEU A 245 -13.00 5.85 -18.34
CA LEU A 245 -14.41 5.81 -18.74
C LEU A 245 -14.68 6.59 -20.04
N GLY A 246 -13.79 7.52 -20.42
CA GLY A 246 -13.88 8.29 -21.66
C GLY A 246 -13.62 7.48 -22.93
N TYR A 247 -12.96 6.32 -22.84
CA TYR A 247 -12.63 5.49 -24.01
C TYR A 247 -13.88 4.84 -24.62
N PRO A 248 -14.14 4.97 -25.95
CA PRO A 248 -15.33 4.41 -26.61
C PRO A 248 -15.48 2.89 -26.43
N GLU A 249 -14.37 2.15 -26.43
CA GLU A 249 -14.33 0.70 -26.21
C GLU A 249 -14.78 0.32 -24.81
N VAL A 250 -14.39 1.10 -23.79
CA VAL A 250 -14.81 0.90 -22.39
C VAL A 250 -16.29 1.20 -22.25
N GLN A 251 -16.77 2.29 -22.84
CA GLN A 251 -18.20 2.65 -22.84
C GLN A 251 -19.05 1.54 -23.47
N LYS A 252 -18.60 0.99 -24.61
CA LYS A 252 -19.31 -0.09 -25.30
C LYS A 252 -19.31 -1.38 -24.49
N GLN A 253 -18.18 -1.76 -23.90
CA GLN A 253 -18.05 -3.01 -23.15
C GLN A 253 -18.82 -2.97 -21.83
N MET A 254 -18.73 -1.85 -21.10
CA MET A 254 -19.36 -1.68 -19.79
C MET A 254 -20.80 -1.16 -19.89
N LYS A 255 -21.26 -0.75 -21.08
CA LYS A 255 -22.53 -0.05 -21.30
C LYS A 255 -22.67 1.22 -20.45
N HIS A 256 -21.56 1.89 -20.21
CA HIS A 256 -21.47 3.10 -19.39
C HIS A 256 -21.45 4.36 -20.26
N HIS A 257 -22.01 5.47 -19.79
CA HIS A 257 -22.15 6.72 -20.57
C HIS A 257 -20.88 7.59 -20.64
N GLY A 258 -19.76 7.10 -20.10
CA GLY A 258 -18.44 7.75 -20.19
C GLY A 258 -18.25 9.05 -19.41
N LYS A 259 -19.08 9.30 -18.40
CA LYS A 259 -19.00 10.48 -17.52
C LYS A 259 -18.99 10.03 -16.08
N ILE A 260 -18.49 10.85 -15.15
CA ILE A 260 -18.50 10.55 -13.71
C ILE A 260 -19.87 10.78 -13.08
N GLN A 261 -20.63 11.75 -13.61
CA GLN A 261 -21.97 12.07 -13.15
C GLN A 261 -22.83 10.80 -13.13
N ASP A 262 -23.51 10.54 -12.02
CA ASP A 262 -24.38 9.38 -11.78
C ASP A 262 -23.69 8.00 -11.72
N THR A 263 -22.37 7.92 -11.93
CA THR A 263 -21.59 6.69 -11.72
C THR A 263 -21.67 6.27 -10.25
N THR A 264 -21.99 5.01 -10.00
CA THR A 264 -22.03 4.42 -8.65
C THR A 264 -20.66 3.89 -8.25
N VAL A 265 -20.21 4.23 -7.05
CA VAL A 265 -18.86 3.92 -6.57
C VAL A 265 -18.90 3.27 -5.19
N ILE A 266 -18.16 2.17 -5.03
CA ILE A 266 -17.87 1.53 -3.75
C ILE A 266 -16.39 1.68 -3.47
N VAL A 267 -16.03 2.07 -2.25
CA VAL A 267 -14.64 2.29 -1.83
C VAL A 267 -14.30 1.42 -0.62
N GLN A 268 -13.28 0.58 -0.74
CA GLN A 268 -12.73 -0.18 0.37
C GLN A 268 -11.58 0.59 1.03
N GLY A 269 -11.69 0.84 2.32
CA GLY A 269 -10.76 1.64 3.10
C GLY A 269 -11.10 3.12 3.05
N PHE A 270 -11.27 3.75 4.21
CA PHE A 270 -11.54 5.17 4.33
C PHE A 270 -10.34 5.93 4.93
N GLY A 271 -9.13 5.44 4.64
CA GLY A 271 -7.89 6.15 4.92
C GLY A 271 -7.67 7.33 3.98
N ASN A 272 -6.44 7.84 3.91
CA ASN A 272 -6.12 9.01 3.10
C ASN A 272 -6.50 8.86 1.61
N VAL A 273 -6.20 7.71 0.99
CA VAL A 273 -6.53 7.49 -0.43
C VAL A 273 -8.04 7.38 -0.63
N GLY A 274 -8.72 6.53 0.17
CA GLY A 274 -10.15 6.29 0.03
C GLY A 274 -11.00 7.53 0.28
N TYR A 275 -10.74 8.28 1.37
CA TYR A 275 -11.48 9.52 1.65
C TYR A 275 -11.36 10.52 0.51
N TRP A 276 -10.14 10.82 0.04
CA TRP A 276 -9.94 11.80 -1.03
C TRP A 276 -10.50 11.31 -2.37
N ALA A 277 -10.36 10.03 -2.70
CA ALA A 277 -11.00 9.46 -3.88
C ALA A 277 -12.52 9.66 -3.81
N SER A 278 -13.18 9.18 -2.74
CA SER A 278 -14.62 9.35 -2.53
C SER A 278 -15.06 10.80 -2.67
N LYS A 279 -14.32 11.73 -2.05
CA LYS A 279 -14.62 13.16 -2.09
C LYS A 279 -14.54 13.75 -3.51
N PHE A 280 -13.52 13.40 -4.29
CA PHE A 280 -13.40 13.89 -5.67
C PHE A 280 -14.46 13.28 -6.58
N PHE A 281 -14.80 12.00 -6.43
CA PHE A 281 -15.89 11.37 -7.16
C PHE A 281 -17.24 12.03 -6.84
N GLU A 282 -17.57 12.14 -5.55
CA GLU A 282 -18.81 12.80 -5.07
C GLU A 282 -18.91 14.25 -5.57
N SER A 283 -17.84 15.04 -5.44
CA SER A 283 -17.81 16.44 -5.86
C SER A 283 -17.99 16.63 -7.38
N ASN A 284 -17.79 15.57 -8.18
CA ASN A 284 -17.98 15.56 -9.63
C ASN A 284 -19.21 14.73 -10.04
N GLY A 285 -20.14 14.49 -9.10
CA GLY A 285 -21.47 13.98 -9.37
C GLY A 285 -21.62 12.46 -9.37
N ALA A 286 -20.58 11.70 -9.00
CA ALA A 286 -20.74 10.27 -8.75
C ALA A 286 -21.48 10.03 -7.42
N LYS A 287 -22.14 8.88 -7.32
CA LYS A 287 -22.83 8.42 -6.11
C LYS A 287 -21.92 7.45 -5.38
N ILE A 288 -21.40 7.87 -4.23
CA ILE A 288 -20.67 6.96 -3.34
C ILE A 288 -21.71 6.12 -2.61
N ILE A 289 -21.91 4.88 -3.03
CA ILE A 289 -22.98 4.02 -2.49
C ILE A 289 -22.49 3.08 -1.39
N GLY A 290 -21.18 2.89 -1.27
CA GLY A 290 -20.58 2.04 -0.24
C GLY A 290 -19.20 2.51 0.18
N ILE A 291 -18.95 2.56 1.50
CA ILE A 291 -17.61 2.76 2.08
C ILE A 291 -17.37 1.65 3.10
N VAL A 292 -16.35 0.85 2.84
CA VAL A 292 -16.03 -0.37 3.60
C VAL A 292 -14.81 -0.11 4.49
N GLU A 293 -14.92 -0.35 5.80
CA GLU A 293 -13.79 -0.37 6.74
C GLU A 293 -13.64 -1.76 7.35
N HIS A 294 -12.56 -1.98 8.09
CA HIS A 294 -12.22 -3.26 8.70
C HIS A 294 -13.28 -3.79 9.69
N ASP A 295 -14.04 -2.90 10.34
CA ASP A 295 -15.01 -3.24 11.38
C ASP A 295 -16.47 -3.22 10.91
N VAL A 296 -16.82 -2.32 9.99
CA VAL A 296 -18.17 -2.16 9.40
C VAL A 296 -18.10 -1.51 8.02
N ALA A 297 -19.19 -1.60 7.27
CA ALA A 297 -19.39 -0.81 6.05
C ALA A 297 -20.62 0.10 6.18
N ALA A 298 -20.54 1.28 5.58
CA ALA A 298 -21.68 2.16 5.35
C ALA A 298 -22.17 1.95 3.91
N TYR A 299 -23.47 1.68 3.74
CA TYR A 299 -24.08 1.42 2.45
C TYR A 299 -25.37 2.25 2.27
N ASN A 300 -25.47 2.98 1.16
CA ASN A 300 -26.67 3.72 0.78
C ASN A 300 -26.77 3.80 -0.75
N PRO A 301 -27.71 3.07 -1.39
CA PRO A 301 -27.90 3.12 -2.85
C PRO A 301 -28.21 4.52 -3.40
N SER A 302 -28.72 5.44 -2.56
CA SER A 302 -29.01 6.81 -2.95
C SER A 302 -27.78 7.74 -2.90
N GLY A 303 -26.67 7.25 -2.35
CA GLY A 303 -25.45 8.01 -2.12
C GLY A 303 -25.21 8.32 -0.64
N ILE A 304 -23.93 8.35 -0.26
CA ILE A 304 -23.44 8.67 1.07
C ILE A 304 -22.73 10.01 1.00
N ASN A 305 -23.07 10.94 1.90
CA ASN A 305 -22.31 12.18 2.04
C ASN A 305 -20.93 11.91 2.66
N VAL A 306 -19.88 12.05 1.85
CA VAL A 306 -18.51 11.64 2.23
C VAL A 306 -17.97 12.49 3.39
N GLU A 307 -18.28 13.79 3.39
CA GLU A 307 -17.82 14.71 4.44
C GLU A 307 -18.50 14.43 5.78
N GLN A 308 -19.83 14.22 5.77
CA GLN A 308 -20.58 13.88 6.98
C GLN A 308 -20.13 12.55 7.58
N LEU A 309 -19.89 11.52 6.75
CA LEU A 309 -19.36 10.25 7.24
C LEU A 309 -17.96 10.40 7.84
N SER A 310 -17.11 11.23 7.24
CA SER A 310 -15.77 11.54 7.76
C SER A 310 -15.81 12.24 9.11
N LEU A 311 -16.67 13.25 9.27
CA LEU A 311 -16.88 13.93 10.53
C LEU A 311 -17.42 12.96 11.60
N TRP A 312 -18.40 12.13 11.25
CA TRP A 312 -18.95 11.11 12.14
C TRP A 312 -17.86 10.16 12.65
N ARG A 313 -17.06 9.61 11.74
CA ARG A 313 -15.95 8.71 12.10
C ARG A 313 -14.92 9.40 12.98
N LYS A 314 -14.61 10.68 12.72
CA LYS A 314 -13.64 11.44 13.51
C LYS A 314 -14.11 11.62 14.95
N GLU A 315 -15.41 11.79 15.15
CA GLU A 315 -16.03 11.96 16.48
C GLU A 315 -16.21 10.61 17.21
N HIS A 316 -16.69 9.58 16.51
CA HIS A 316 -17.11 8.31 17.12
C HIS A 316 -16.08 7.18 16.99
N GLY A 317 -15.07 7.33 16.13
CA GLY A 317 -14.06 6.32 15.84
C GLY A 317 -14.50 5.18 14.92
N THR A 318 -15.77 5.13 14.51
CA THR A 318 -16.37 4.06 13.68
C THR A 318 -17.53 4.64 12.85
N PHE A 319 -18.04 3.88 11.87
CA PHE A 319 -19.27 4.24 11.14
C PHE A 319 -20.55 3.80 11.86
N ARG A 320 -20.45 2.98 12.92
CA ARG A 320 -21.63 2.51 13.67
C ARG A 320 -22.47 3.69 14.15
N GLY A 321 -23.78 3.59 13.92
CA GLY A 321 -24.75 4.60 14.30
C GLY A 321 -24.89 5.78 13.34
N PHE A 322 -24.11 5.86 12.25
CA PHE A 322 -24.27 6.92 11.25
C PHE A 322 -25.68 6.86 10.64
N PRO A 323 -26.49 7.93 10.72
CA PRO A 323 -27.92 7.88 10.42
C PRO A 323 -28.26 7.79 8.94
N ASP A 324 -27.40 8.32 8.06
CA ASP A 324 -27.69 8.49 6.63
C ASP A 324 -27.18 7.33 5.76
N ALA A 325 -26.83 6.19 6.38
CA ALA A 325 -26.48 4.97 5.67
C ALA A 325 -26.87 3.73 6.48
N GLN A 326 -27.12 2.63 5.78
CA GLN A 326 -27.24 1.33 6.42
C GLN A 326 -25.84 0.86 6.85
N ILE A 327 -25.68 0.54 8.14
CA ILE A 327 -24.44 -0.01 8.66
C ILE A 327 -24.46 -1.53 8.58
N ILE A 328 -23.53 -2.08 7.81
CA ILE A 328 -23.37 -3.51 7.56
C ILE A 328 -22.22 -4.03 8.42
N SER A 329 -22.51 -5.05 9.24
CA SER A 329 -21.53 -5.63 10.17
C SER A 329 -20.60 -6.66 9.53
N GLU A 330 -20.97 -7.18 8.34
CA GLU A 330 -20.12 -8.03 7.50
C GLU A 330 -19.58 -7.18 6.33
N PRO A 331 -18.57 -6.32 6.57
CA PRO A 331 -18.17 -5.27 5.63
C PRO A 331 -17.82 -5.77 4.23
N MET A 332 -17.19 -6.95 4.13
CA MET A 332 -16.72 -7.50 2.86
C MET A 332 -17.85 -7.83 1.88
N THR A 333 -19.07 -8.07 2.38
CA THR A 333 -20.24 -8.33 1.52
C THR A 333 -20.59 -7.12 0.64
N VAL A 334 -20.21 -5.91 1.06
CA VAL A 334 -20.42 -4.67 0.28
C VAL A 334 -19.50 -4.61 -0.94
N LEU A 335 -18.36 -5.28 -0.94
CA LEU A 335 -17.46 -5.32 -2.12
C LEU A 335 -18.09 -6.07 -3.30
N GLU A 336 -19.08 -6.93 -3.02
CA GLU A 336 -19.80 -7.71 -4.02
C GLU A 336 -21.10 -7.03 -4.48
N ALA A 337 -21.46 -5.89 -3.87
CA ALA A 337 -22.63 -5.13 -4.27
C ALA A 337 -22.44 -4.52 -5.67
N GLU A 338 -23.53 -4.45 -6.44
CA GLU A 338 -23.52 -3.92 -7.79
C GLU A 338 -23.13 -2.43 -7.77
N CYS A 339 -22.07 -2.09 -8.50
CA CYS A 339 -21.60 -0.73 -8.71
C CYS A 339 -20.86 -0.62 -10.05
N ASP A 340 -20.73 0.59 -10.56
CA ASP A 340 -19.96 0.85 -11.78
C ASP A 340 -18.45 0.78 -11.52
N VAL A 341 -18.02 1.25 -10.34
CA VAL A 341 -16.60 1.36 -9.97
C VAL A 341 -16.37 0.88 -8.53
N LEU A 342 -15.52 -0.14 -8.38
CA LEU A 342 -14.98 -0.57 -7.09
C LEU A 342 -13.54 -0.04 -6.92
N ILE A 343 -13.28 0.68 -5.82
CA ILE A 343 -11.96 1.25 -5.51
C ILE A 343 -11.38 0.54 -4.27
N PRO A 344 -10.48 -0.44 -4.43
CA PRO A 344 -9.72 -1.02 -3.33
C PRO A 344 -8.61 -0.06 -2.87
N ALA A 345 -8.82 0.58 -1.71
CA ALA A 345 -7.89 1.51 -1.08
C ALA A 345 -7.47 1.07 0.34
N ALA A 346 -7.58 -0.24 0.62
CA ALA A 346 -7.14 -0.92 1.83
C ALA A 346 -6.28 -2.15 1.49
N LEU A 347 -5.85 -2.88 2.52
CA LEU A 347 -5.18 -4.19 2.42
C LEU A 347 -6.18 -5.31 2.69
#